data_AF-A0AB34P0Q7-F1
#
_entry.id   AF-A0AB34P0Q7-F1
#
_cell.length_a   1.000
_cell.length_b   1.000
_cell.length_c   1.000
_cell.angle_alpha   90.00
_cell.angle_beta   90.00
_cell.angle_gamma   90.00
#
_symmetry.space_group_name_H-M   'P 1'
#
loop_
_entity.id
_entity.type
_entity.pdbx_description
1 polymer ?
#
loop_
_entity_poly.entity_id
_entity_poly.type
_entity_poly.pdbx_seq_one_letter_code
_entity_poly.pdbx_strand_id
1 'polypeptide(L)'
;MKEINLVGVNFWLEADKRKIDFNVLGVTRNENSKLINEGSQYVMEKALIIIPSLPDIFKYNYLCLKNDQDIIDNFDEANGDEWFERGIWNWKNKAWAIGIHLGTNEDWSTNRIGVGEDAIASYYEVDNRLKDKLYFEIIYKDTDEYRGANAKYITYLDSKIADSNSIREDNSLFFPMNAMHEFMLKYKKRN
;
A
#
# COMPACT_ATOMS: atom_id res chain seq x y z
N MET A 1 14.59 -17.69 -1.89
CA MET A 1 13.63 -16.70 -1.36
C MET A 1 13.27 -15.79 -2.51
N LYS A 2 11.98 -15.49 -2.68
CA LYS A 2 11.52 -14.70 -3.82
C LYS A 2 11.89 -13.23 -3.67
N GLU A 3 11.98 -12.57 -4.81
CA GLU A 3 12.08 -11.12 -4.99
C GLU A 3 11.16 -10.75 -6.16
N ILE A 4 10.69 -9.51 -6.20
CA ILE A 4 9.96 -8.99 -7.36
C ILE A 4 10.70 -7.81 -7.95
N ASN A 5 10.84 -7.80 -9.28
CA ASN A 5 11.38 -6.67 -10.01
C ASN A 5 10.24 -5.86 -10.62
N LEU A 6 10.16 -4.57 -10.27
CA LEU A 6 9.19 -3.63 -10.82
C LEU A 6 9.94 -2.38 -11.30
N VAL A 7 9.91 -2.12 -12.61
CA VAL A 7 10.54 -0.92 -13.22
C VAL A 7 12.03 -0.76 -12.83
N GLY A 8 12.74 -1.88 -12.66
CA GLY A 8 14.15 -1.89 -12.26
C GLY A 8 14.41 -1.70 -10.77
N VAL A 9 13.40 -1.86 -9.91
CA VAL A 9 13.51 -1.92 -8.45
C VAL A 9 13.25 -3.35 -8.01
N ASN A 10 14.15 -3.96 -7.24
CA ASN A 10 13.93 -5.25 -6.63
C ASN A 10 13.35 -5.06 -5.23
N PHE A 11 12.26 -5.75 -4.92
CA PHE A 11 11.64 -5.77 -3.59
C PHE A 11 11.68 -7.17 -2.98
N TRP A 12 11.85 -7.23 -1.67
CA TRP A 12 11.80 -8.46 -0.88
C TRP A 12 11.26 -8.21 0.52
N LEU A 13 10.84 -9.28 1.21
CA LEU A 13 10.46 -9.22 2.61
C LEU A 13 11.60 -9.67 3.52
N GLU A 14 11.76 -9.00 4.66
CA GLU A 14 12.63 -9.44 5.76
C GLU A 14 11.86 -9.55 7.07
N ALA A 15 12.09 -10.64 7.80
CA ALA A 15 11.71 -10.80 9.19
C ALA A 15 12.99 -10.87 10.05
N ASP A 16 13.14 -9.97 11.02
CA ASP A 16 14.31 -9.86 11.90
C ASP A 16 15.65 -9.96 11.13
N LYS A 17 15.78 -9.19 10.04
CA LYS A 17 16.96 -9.12 9.13
C LYS A 17 17.23 -10.39 8.33
N ARG A 18 16.29 -11.32 8.28
CA ARG A 18 16.35 -12.49 7.41
C ARG A 18 15.32 -12.34 6.32
N LYS A 19 15.74 -12.49 5.06
CA LYS A 19 14.79 -12.59 3.96
C LYS A 19 13.79 -13.72 4.27
N ILE A 20 12.53 -13.55 3.86
CA ILE A 20 11.51 -14.58 3.95
C ILE A 20 10.81 -14.74 2.60
N ASP A 21 10.14 -15.86 2.40
CA ASP A 21 9.35 -16.06 1.19
C ASP A 21 7.98 -15.38 1.27
N PHE A 22 7.37 -15.14 0.12
CA PHE A 22 6.06 -14.51 0.04
C PHE A 22 5.29 -14.94 -1.22
N ASN A 23 4.01 -14.60 -1.23
CA ASN A 23 3.14 -14.72 -2.40
C ASN A 23 2.79 -13.33 -2.91
N VAL A 24 2.53 -13.24 -4.21
CA VAL A 24 2.19 -11.98 -4.89
C VAL A 24 0.84 -12.16 -5.57
N LEU A 25 -0.08 -11.24 -5.29
CA LEU A 25 -1.38 -11.17 -5.95
C LEU A 25 -1.45 -9.90 -6.79
N GLY A 26 -1.58 -10.06 -8.11
CA GLY A 26 -1.79 -8.94 -9.02
C GLY A 26 -3.26 -8.54 -9.08
N VAL A 27 -3.55 -7.26 -8.79
CA VAL A 27 -4.94 -6.76 -8.67
C VAL A 27 -5.24 -5.58 -9.59
N THR A 28 -4.27 -5.12 -10.38
CA THR A 28 -4.37 -3.94 -11.26
C THR A 28 -5.65 -3.87 -12.07
N ARG A 29 -6.01 -4.94 -12.79
CA ARG A 29 -7.21 -4.94 -13.66
C ARG A 29 -8.48 -4.73 -12.85
N ASN A 30 -8.61 -5.43 -11.73
CA ASN A 30 -9.80 -5.37 -10.89
C ASN A 30 -9.96 -3.98 -10.29
N GLU A 31 -8.87 -3.41 -9.78
CA GLU A 31 -8.91 -2.09 -9.17
C GLU A 31 -9.13 -0.97 -10.18
N ASN A 32 -8.45 -1.00 -11.33
CA ASN A 32 -8.71 -0.05 -12.41
C ASN A 32 -10.17 -0.11 -12.89
N SER A 33 -10.77 -1.31 -12.92
CA SER A 33 -12.19 -1.45 -13.30
C SER A 33 -13.11 -0.73 -12.31
N LYS A 34 -12.80 -0.75 -11.00
CA LYS A 34 -13.58 -0.02 -9.99
C LYS A 34 -13.37 1.49 -10.12
N LEU A 35 -12.12 1.94 -10.25
CA LEU A 35 -11.79 3.35 -10.46
C LEU A 35 -12.56 3.95 -11.65
N ILE A 36 -12.58 3.22 -12.78
CA ILE A 36 -13.30 3.63 -13.98
C ILE A 36 -14.82 3.67 -13.74
N ASN A 37 -15.37 2.65 -13.07
CA ASN A 37 -16.80 2.60 -12.75
C ASN A 37 -17.23 3.74 -11.80
N GLU A 38 -16.33 4.21 -10.95
CA GLU A 38 -16.52 5.36 -10.07
C GLU A 38 -16.32 6.70 -10.80
N GLY A 39 -15.95 6.67 -12.08
CA GLY A 39 -15.81 7.85 -12.93
C GLY A 39 -14.42 8.49 -12.89
N SER A 40 -13.42 7.79 -12.35
CA SER A 40 -12.05 8.31 -12.34
C SER A 40 -11.46 8.37 -13.74
N GLN A 41 -10.75 9.46 -14.03
CA GLN A 41 -10.05 9.67 -15.29
C GLN A 41 -8.64 9.09 -15.30
N TYR A 42 -8.14 8.63 -14.14
CA TYR A 42 -6.81 8.09 -14.03
C TYR A 42 -6.83 6.66 -13.49
N VAL A 43 -5.85 5.88 -13.95
CA VAL A 43 -5.70 4.47 -13.64
C VAL A 43 -4.30 4.19 -13.10
N MET A 44 -4.15 3.03 -12.47
CA MET A 44 -2.85 2.55 -12.01
C MET A 44 -2.14 1.78 -13.13
N GLU A 45 -0.82 1.90 -13.22
CA GLU A 45 -0.02 1.06 -14.10
C GLU A 45 0.15 -0.35 -13.50
N LYS A 46 0.37 -0.41 -12.18
CA LYS A 46 0.45 -1.66 -11.44
C LYS A 46 -0.09 -1.51 -10.02
N ALA A 47 -0.64 -2.61 -9.52
CA ALA A 47 -1.11 -2.75 -8.16
C ALA A 47 -0.95 -4.23 -7.75
N LEU A 48 -0.21 -4.45 -6.66
CA LEU A 48 0.15 -5.76 -6.13
C LEU A 48 -0.09 -5.83 -4.63
N ILE A 49 -0.50 -7.01 -4.16
CA ILE A 49 -0.51 -7.37 -2.74
C ILE A 49 0.59 -8.42 -2.53
N ILE A 50 1.42 -8.19 -1.53
CA ILE A 50 2.49 -9.09 -1.10
C ILE A 50 2.08 -9.72 0.23
N ILE A 51 1.96 -11.05 0.23
CA ILE A 51 1.50 -11.83 1.38
C ILE A 51 2.68 -12.63 1.94
N PRO A 52 3.16 -12.34 3.16
CA PRO A 52 4.28 -13.05 3.76
C PRO A 52 3.98 -14.54 3.93
N SER A 53 4.92 -15.41 3.59
CA SER A 53 4.81 -16.86 3.84
C SER A 53 5.38 -17.19 5.23
N LEU A 54 4.55 -17.01 6.26
CA LEU A 54 4.93 -17.18 7.66
C LEU A 54 4.71 -18.63 8.11
N PRO A 55 5.57 -19.18 8.99
CA PRO A 55 5.35 -20.51 9.57
C PRO A 55 4.12 -20.51 10.50
N ASP A 56 3.68 -21.68 10.95
CA ASP A 56 2.51 -21.78 11.86
C ASP A 56 2.79 -21.22 13.26
N ILE A 57 4.06 -21.24 13.65
CA ILE A 57 4.53 -20.70 14.92
C ILE A 57 5.73 -19.77 14.65
N PHE A 58 5.53 -18.48 14.85
CA PHE A 58 6.53 -17.41 14.80
C PHE A 58 6.27 -16.34 15.86
N LYS A 59 7.32 -15.57 16.12
CA LYS A 59 7.30 -14.27 16.76
C LYS A 59 8.47 -13.49 16.17
N TYR A 60 8.17 -12.36 15.52
CA TYR A 60 9.17 -11.47 14.93
C TYR A 60 9.05 -10.11 15.58
N ASN A 61 10.20 -9.50 15.89
CA ASN A 61 10.20 -8.12 16.39
C ASN A 61 9.97 -7.14 15.23
N TYR A 62 10.39 -7.54 14.03
CA TYR A 62 10.33 -6.69 12.85
C TYR A 62 10.05 -7.52 11.59
N LEU A 63 9.03 -7.13 10.82
CA LEU A 63 8.70 -7.69 9.51
C LEU A 63 8.52 -6.54 8.53
N CYS A 64 9.33 -6.47 7.47
CA CYS A 64 9.36 -5.30 6.60
C CYS A 64 9.50 -5.64 5.12
N LEU A 65 9.07 -4.69 4.29
CA LEU A 65 9.32 -4.66 2.86
C LEU A 65 10.55 -3.80 2.58
N LYS A 66 11.55 -4.44 1.98
CA LYS A 66 12.82 -3.85 1.59
C LYS A 66 12.90 -3.71 0.07
N ASN A 67 13.85 -2.90 -0.36
CA ASN A 67 14.16 -2.73 -1.78
C ASN A 67 15.65 -2.42 -1.98
N ASP A 68 16.15 -2.60 -3.21
CA ASP A 68 17.56 -2.40 -3.55
C ASP A 68 17.88 -0.99 -4.08
N GLN A 69 16.90 -0.09 -4.05
CA GLN A 69 17.05 1.29 -4.43
C GLN A 69 16.82 2.21 -3.22
N ASP A 70 17.38 3.42 -3.29
CA ASP A 70 17.15 4.47 -2.29
C ASP A 70 15.81 5.18 -2.56
N ILE A 71 14.75 4.40 -2.72
CA ILE A 71 13.39 4.94 -2.89
C ILE A 71 12.98 5.69 -1.62
N ILE A 72 13.45 5.26 -0.46
CA ILE A 72 13.16 5.86 0.85
C ILE A 72 13.54 7.34 0.89
N ASP A 73 14.66 7.74 0.27
CA ASP A 73 15.13 9.13 0.24
C ASP A 73 14.27 10.05 -0.64
N ASN A 74 13.41 9.47 -1.48
CA ASN A 74 12.48 10.21 -2.35
C ASN A 74 11.05 10.22 -1.80
N PHE A 75 10.92 10.17 -0.49
CA PHE A 75 9.66 10.23 0.23
C PHE A 75 8.98 11.59 0.03
N ASP A 76 7.72 11.55 -0.40
CA ASP A 76 6.89 12.72 -0.71
C ASP A 76 5.94 13.00 0.47
N GLU A 77 5.13 12.01 0.83
CA GLU A 77 4.15 12.12 1.91
C GLU A 77 3.90 10.76 2.57
N ALA A 78 3.51 10.77 3.85
CA ALA A 78 2.86 9.63 4.49
C ALA A 78 1.45 10.01 4.87
N ASN A 79 0.56 9.04 4.74
CA ASN A 79 -0.81 9.13 5.21
C ASN A 79 -1.18 7.78 5.80
N GLY A 80 -1.76 7.82 7.00
CA GLY A 80 -2.09 6.62 7.73
C GLY A 80 -2.88 6.91 9.01
N ASP A 81 -3.35 5.83 9.60
CA ASP A 81 -3.89 5.73 10.94
C ASP A 81 -3.33 4.47 11.62
N GLU A 82 -3.88 4.11 12.77
CA GLU A 82 -3.45 2.94 13.52
C GLU A 82 -3.70 1.58 12.81
N TRP A 83 -4.47 1.56 11.73
CA TRP A 83 -4.82 0.37 10.94
C TRP A 83 -4.03 0.21 9.68
N PHE A 84 -3.52 1.33 9.20
CA PHE A 84 -3.09 1.48 7.85
C PHE A 84 -2.03 2.57 7.79
N GLU A 85 -0.88 2.26 7.22
CA GLU A 85 0.16 3.25 7.02
C GLU A 85 0.71 3.11 5.60
N ARG A 86 0.92 4.25 4.94
CA ARG A 86 1.48 4.31 3.59
C ARG A 86 2.33 5.54 3.41
N GLY A 87 3.40 5.36 2.64
CA GLY A 87 4.11 6.47 2.04
C GLY A 87 3.88 6.55 0.53
N ILE A 88 4.19 7.72 0.00
CA ILE A 88 4.35 7.94 -1.44
C ILE A 88 5.82 8.30 -1.68
N TRP A 89 6.41 7.63 -2.65
CA TRP A 89 7.80 7.84 -3.05
C TRP A 89 7.89 8.05 -4.56
N ASN A 90 8.86 8.85 -4.98
CA ASN A 90 9.13 9.09 -6.39
C ASN A 90 10.41 8.35 -6.82
N TRP A 91 10.34 7.53 -7.86
CA TRP A 91 11.53 6.93 -8.45
C TRP A 91 11.44 6.94 -9.97
N LYS A 92 12.45 7.55 -10.60
CA LYS A 92 12.44 7.89 -12.04
C LYS A 92 11.17 8.69 -12.39
N ASN A 93 10.38 8.22 -13.35
CA ASN A 93 9.11 8.82 -13.76
C ASN A 93 7.89 8.14 -13.14
N LYS A 94 8.06 7.45 -12.00
CA LYS A 94 6.98 6.75 -11.32
C LYS A 94 6.76 7.29 -9.92
N ALA A 95 5.49 7.52 -9.59
CA ALA A 95 5.04 7.72 -8.22
C ALA A 95 4.55 6.38 -7.67
N TRP A 96 5.08 5.99 -6.51
CA TRP A 96 4.86 4.72 -5.86
C TRP A 96 4.11 4.94 -4.56
N ALA A 97 2.97 4.29 -4.40
CA ALA A 97 2.26 4.20 -3.15
C ALA A 97 2.56 2.82 -2.54
N ILE A 98 3.26 2.80 -1.41
CA ILE A 98 3.65 1.55 -0.73
C ILE A 98 3.15 1.61 0.71
N GLY A 99 2.47 0.56 1.15
CA GLY A 99 1.78 0.57 2.43
C GLY A 99 1.58 -0.79 3.04
N ILE A 100 1.03 -0.76 4.24
CA ILE A 100 0.74 -1.91 5.10
C ILE A 100 -0.58 -1.71 5.80
N HIS A 101 -1.20 -2.82 6.14
CA HIS A 101 -2.49 -2.83 6.81
C HIS A 101 -2.54 -3.91 7.89
N LEU A 102 -3.20 -3.61 9.01
CA LEU A 102 -3.62 -4.61 10.00
C LEU A 102 -5.11 -4.87 9.79
N GLY A 103 -5.46 -6.07 9.32
CA GLY A 103 -6.87 -6.42 9.12
C GLY A 103 -7.66 -6.41 10.44
N THR A 104 -8.47 -5.37 10.65
CA THR A 104 -9.60 -5.20 11.62
C THR A 104 -9.28 -5.06 13.12
N ASN A 105 -9.84 -3.98 13.71
CA ASN A 105 -10.34 -3.66 15.07
C ASN A 105 -10.01 -4.46 16.35
N GLU A 106 -9.13 -5.45 16.39
CA GLU A 106 -8.91 -6.25 17.62
C GLU A 106 -7.45 -6.34 18.10
N ASP A 107 -7.27 -5.93 19.37
CA ASP A 107 -6.10 -5.94 20.27
C ASP A 107 -4.81 -5.20 19.84
N TRP A 108 -4.75 -3.91 20.20
CA TRP A 108 -3.80 -2.93 19.64
C TRP A 108 -2.70 -2.49 20.61
N SER A 109 -2.61 -3.08 21.81
CA SER A 109 -1.65 -2.61 22.82
C SER A 109 -0.19 -2.99 22.54
N THR A 110 0.09 -3.76 21.48
CA THR A 110 1.41 -4.39 21.26
C THR A 110 1.99 -4.24 19.85
N ASN A 111 1.19 -3.98 18.81
CA ASN A 111 1.70 -4.01 17.43
C ASN A 111 1.77 -2.60 16.86
N ARG A 112 2.93 -2.25 16.28
CA ARG A 112 3.13 -0.98 15.57
C ARG A 112 3.27 -1.25 14.07
N ILE A 113 2.85 -0.29 13.27
CA ILE A 113 3.12 -0.22 11.84
C ILE A 113 3.95 1.03 11.56
N GLY A 114 4.76 1.03 10.51
CA GLY A 114 5.52 2.20 10.10
C GLY A 114 6.07 2.13 8.68
N VAL A 115 6.20 3.30 8.07
CA VAL A 115 6.88 3.55 6.79
C VAL A 115 8.01 4.55 7.06
N GLY A 116 9.25 4.34 6.57
CA GLY A 116 10.34 5.32 6.81
C GLY A 116 11.77 4.78 6.81
N GLU A 117 12.66 5.47 7.55
CA GLU A 117 14.14 5.45 7.43
C GLU A 117 14.79 4.07 7.24
N ASP A 118 14.28 3.02 7.89
CA ASP A 118 14.85 1.67 7.80
C ASP A 118 14.15 0.75 6.80
N ALA A 119 12.91 1.03 6.40
CA ALA A 119 12.17 0.23 5.42
C ALA A 119 10.98 1.00 4.85
N ILE A 120 10.67 0.74 3.58
CA ILE A 120 9.55 1.40 2.90
C ILE A 120 8.23 1.11 3.63
N ALA A 121 8.05 -0.09 4.18
CA ALA A 121 6.94 -0.41 5.07
C ALA A 121 7.28 -1.54 6.03
N SER A 122 6.76 -1.50 7.26
CA SER A 122 7.13 -2.41 8.34
C SER A 122 6.05 -2.63 9.41
N TYR A 123 5.99 -3.86 9.90
CA TYR A 123 5.27 -4.27 11.09
C TYR A 123 6.25 -4.56 12.23
N TYR A 124 5.86 -4.20 13.45
CA TYR A 124 6.63 -4.46 14.67
C TYR A 124 5.88 -5.45 15.58
N GLU A 125 6.63 -6.29 16.27
CA GLU A 125 6.15 -7.23 17.30
C GLU A 125 5.09 -8.23 16.81
N VAL A 126 5.19 -8.68 15.56
CA VAL A 126 4.22 -9.60 14.96
C VAL A 126 4.36 -11.04 15.46
N ASP A 127 3.24 -11.68 15.74
CA ASP A 127 3.16 -13.09 16.12
C ASP A 127 2.01 -13.82 15.39
N ASN A 128 1.86 -15.11 15.70
CA ASN A 128 0.90 -16.01 15.07
C ASN A 128 -0.54 -15.49 15.00
N ARG A 129 -0.96 -14.64 15.95
CA ARG A 129 -2.31 -14.06 15.96
C ARG A 129 -2.59 -13.20 14.72
N LEU A 130 -1.54 -12.70 14.09
CA LEU A 130 -1.60 -11.84 12.91
C LEU A 130 -1.30 -12.57 11.60
N LYS A 131 -0.99 -13.87 11.61
CA LYS A 131 -0.50 -14.62 10.44
C LYS A 131 -1.27 -14.32 9.14
N ASP A 132 -2.60 -14.37 9.21
CA ASP A 132 -3.47 -14.18 8.04
C ASP A 132 -3.96 -12.73 7.88
N LYS A 133 -3.39 -11.80 8.64
CA LYS A 133 -3.77 -10.37 8.69
C LYS A 133 -2.70 -9.44 8.12
N LEU A 134 -1.51 -9.94 7.81
CA LEU A 134 -0.35 -9.17 7.37
C LEU A 134 -0.21 -9.18 5.85
N TYR A 135 -0.11 -8.01 5.25
CA TYR A 135 0.13 -7.87 3.82
C TYR A 135 0.72 -6.48 3.50
N PHE A 136 1.61 -6.46 2.52
CA PHE A 136 2.19 -5.23 1.99
C PHE A 136 1.57 -4.92 0.64
N GLU A 137 1.55 -3.64 0.30
CA GLU A 137 0.93 -3.15 -0.92
C GLU A 137 1.96 -2.37 -1.74
N ILE A 138 2.01 -2.62 -3.05
CA ILE A 138 2.81 -1.82 -3.98
C ILE A 138 1.93 -1.40 -5.14
N ILE A 139 1.76 -0.10 -5.30
CA ILE A 139 1.02 0.54 -6.38
C ILE A 139 1.94 1.56 -7.03
N TYR A 140 1.90 1.66 -8.35
CA TYR A 140 2.57 2.76 -9.02
C TYR A 140 1.89 3.18 -10.32
N LYS A 141 2.17 4.42 -10.72
CA LYS A 141 1.78 5.02 -11.99
C LYS A 141 2.79 6.09 -12.40
N ASP A 142 2.57 6.73 -13.54
CA ASP A 142 3.40 7.83 -13.99
C ASP A 142 3.36 9.05 -13.04
N THR A 143 4.51 9.67 -12.79
CA THR A 143 4.65 10.81 -11.86
C THR A 143 3.84 12.03 -12.31
N ASP A 144 3.74 12.31 -13.61
CA ASP A 144 2.99 13.48 -14.09
C ASP A 144 1.48 13.22 -13.98
N GLU A 145 1.04 12.00 -14.24
CA GLU A 145 -0.33 11.59 -13.94
C GLU A 145 -0.63 11.61 -12.43
N TYR A 146 0.37 11.34 -11.57
CA TYR A 146 0.25 11.53 -10.13
C TYR A 146 0.08 13.01 -9.77
N ARG A 147 0.96 13.88 -10.26
CA ARG A 147 0.84 15.32 -9.96
C ARG A 147 -0.49 15.89 -10.47
N GLY A 148 -0.95 15.45 -11.63
CA GLY A 148 -2.21 15.86 -12.24
C GLY A 148 -3.46 15.47 -11.44
N ALA A 149 -3.52 14.27 -10.85
CA ALA A 149 -4.66 13.92 -9.99
C ALA A 149 -4.54 14.52 -8.59
N ASN A 150 -3.33 14.73 -8.04
CA ASN A 150 -3.16 15.32 -6.72
C ASN A 150 -3.62 16.79 -6.72
N ALA A 151 -3.23 17.54 -7.76
CA ALA A 151 -3.69 18.91 -7.95
C ALA A 151 -5.22 19.03 -8.06
N LYS A 152 -5.88 18.08 -8.75
CA LYS A 152 -7.35 18.03 -8.84
C LYS A 152 -7.98 17.74 -7.48
N TYR A 153 -7.41 16.84 -6.69
CA TYR A 153 -7.89 16.51 -5.35
C TYR A 153 -7.78 17.69 -4.38
N ILE A 154 -6.63 18.38 -4.36
CA ILE A 154 -6.45 19.59 -3.55
C ILE A 154 -7.47 20.66 -3.95
N THR A 155 -7.66 20.89 -5.25
CA THR A 155 -8.67 21.83 -5.76
C THR A 155 -10.09 21.44 -5.30
N TYR A 156 -10.40 20.14 -5.27
CA TYR A 156 -11.66 19.64 -4.73
C TYR A 156 -11.82 19.93 -3.24
N LEU A 157 -10.80 19.64 -2.41
CA LEU A 157 -10.85 19.93 -0.97
C LEU A 157 -11.08 21.42 -0.72
N ASP A 158 -10.36 22.28 -1.43
CA ASP A 158 -10.53 23.74 -1.37
C ASP A 158 -11.94 24.17 -1.79
N SER A 159 -12.50 23.53 -2.83
CA SER A 159 -13.85 23.82 -3.30
C SER A 159 -14.95 23.35 -2.36
N LYS A 160 -14.76 22.24 -1.62
CA LYS A 160 -15.73 21.76 -0.63
C LYS A 160 -15.77 22.59 0.64
N ILE A 161 -14.70 23.33 0.93
CA ILE A 161 -14.70 24.39 1.94
C ILE A 161 -15.56 25.59 1.46
N ALA A 162 -15.76 25.73 0.14
CA ALA A 162 -16.46 26.87 -0.47
C ALA A 162 -17.91 26.59 -0.92
N ASP A 163 -18.26 25.41 -1.44
CA ASP A 163 -19.65 25.05 -1.78
C ASP A 163 -19.80 23.54 -2.11
N SER A 164 -20.87 22.91 -1.63
CA SER A 164 -20.96 21.44 -1.47
C SER A 164 -21.41 20.61 -2.70
N ASN A 165 -21.53 21.19 -3.90
CA ASN A 165 -22.36 20.54 -4.96
C ASN A 165 -21.79 20.35 -6.38
N SER A 166 -20.50 20.55 -6.70
CA SER A 166 -20.09 20.51 -8.12
C SER A 166 -18.87 19.67 -8.50
N ILE A 167 -18.08 19.13 -7.56
CA ILE A 167 -16.91 18.32 -7.92
C ILE A 167 -17.10 16.91 -7.34
N ARG A 168 -17.27 15.92 -8.23
CA ARG A 168 -17.16 14.50 -7.86
C ARG A 168 -15.68 14.22 -7.58
N GLU A 169 -15.43 13.57 -6.46
CA GLU A 169 -14.11 13.16 -5.99
C GLU A 169 -13.37 12.35 -7.08
N ASP A 170 -12.31 12.91 -7.69
CA ASP A 170 -11.41 12.10 -8.55
C ASP A 170 -10.39 11.44 -7.64
N ASN A 171 -10.73 10.21 -7.34
CA ASN A 171 -10.17 9.47 -6.25
C ASN A 171 -8.86 8.77 -6.63
N SER A 172 -8.54 8.65 -7.92
CA SER A 172 -7.41 7.91 -8.51
C SER A 172 -6.01 8.03 -7.90
N LEU A 173 -5.77 9.01 -7.02
CA LEU A 173 -4.50 9.12 -6.31
C LEU A 173 -4.57 9.06 -4.80
N PHE A 174 -5.76 9.22 -4.26
CA PHE A 174 -6.03 8.77 -2.91
C PHE A 174 -6.51 7.30 -2.91
N PHE A 175 -6.72 6.68 -4.09
CA PHE A 175 -7.44 5.41 -4.27
C PHE A 175 -6.69 4.30 -5.00
N PRO A 176 -7.05 3.01 -4.76
CA PRO A 176 -8.21 2.55 -3.98
C PRO A 176 -7.80 1.49 -2.93
N MET A 177 -7.26 1.90 -1.79
CA MET A 177 -6.96 0.91 -0.74
C MET A 177 -8.24 0.44 -0.03
N ASN A 178 -9.28 1.28 0.04
CA ASN A 178 -10.61 0.84 0.50
C ASN A 178 -11.15 -0.29 -0.37
N ALA A 179 -11.01 -0.20 -1.70
CA ALA A 179 -11.53 -1.23 -2.59
C ALA A 179 -10.67 -2.51 -2.58
N MET A 180 -9.35 -2.40 -2.33
CA MET A 180 -8.44 -3.53 -2.13
C MET A 180 -8.66 -4.22 -0.77
N HIS A 181 -8.88 -3.44 0.28
CA HIS A 181 -9.30 -3.89 1.62
C HIS A 181 -10.64 -4.62 1.55
N GLU A 182 -11.66 -4.06 0.89
CA GLU A 182 -12.94 -4.73 0.64
C GLU A 182 -12.79 -6.03 -0.16
N PHE A 183 -11.88 -6.08 -1.13
CA PHE A 183 -11.57 -7.29 -1.87
C PHE A 183 -10.96 -8.35 -0.95
N MET A 184 -10.02 -7.99 -0.07
CA MET A 184 -9.41 -8.91 0.88
C MET A 184 -10.41 -9.43 1.91
N LEU A 185 -11.33 -8.59 2.41
CA LEU A 185 -12.44 -9.02 3.25
C LEU A 185 -13.35 -10.05 2.55
N LYS A 186 -13.52 -9.94 1.22
CA LYS A 186 -14.28 -10.90 0.40
C LYS A 186 -13.46 -12.15 0.04
N TYR A 187 -12.16 -12.03 -0.18
CA TYR A 187 -11.25 -13.14 -0.49
C TYR A 187 -11.11 -14.10 0.69
N LYS A 188 -10.98 -13.59 1.92
CA LYS A 188 -10.91 -14.40 3.15
C LYS A 188 -12.19 -15.18 3.48
N LYS A 189 -13.35 -14.81 2.89
CA LYS A 189 -14.60 -15.55 3.05
C LYS A 189 -14.74 -16.74 2.08
N ARG A 190 -13.82 -16.86 1.11
CA ARG A 190 -13.92 -17.84 0.01
C ARG A 190 -12.85 -18.93 0.05
N ASN A 191 -11.86 -18.80 0.93
CA ASN A 191 -10.85 -19.81 1.24
C ASN A 191 -10.99 -20.23 2.70
#